data_AF-A0A370HVU8-F1
#
_entry.id   AF-A0A370HVU8-F1
#
_cell.length_a   1.000
_cell.length_b   1.000
_cell.length_c   1.000
_cell.angle_alpha   90.00
_cell.angle_beta   90.00
_cell.angle_gamma   90.00
#
_symmetry.space_group_name_H-M   'P 1'
#
loop_
_entity.id
_entity.type
_entity.pdbx_description
1 polymer ?
#
loop_
_entity_poly.entity_id
_entity_poly.type
_entity_poly.pdbx_seq_one_letter_code
_entity_poly.pdbx_strand_id
1 'polypeptide(L)'
;MRKWRRRKALCARALTQQESRNQRVSTTLNLNGDSELHINGLAPVPVQKSYPDKRSTGTQQKPEGVKQMIKNNLRDFIETVIDNKYISADDVKMLQREILEDGIMTRIEAEALLALGRTLDAHESWGPALAALVVDFMVWSMRPTGVVTNDDAMWLTTALDVGGPTETAMNIAYAILDETQHVDAALLDFIMRGRQHARMQRMAA
;
A
#
# COMPACT_ATOMS: atom_id res chain seq x y z
N MET A 1 6.01 6.68 16.92
CA MET A 1 6.24 5.31 17.44
C MET A 1 5.20 4.74 18.43
N ARG A 2 4.60 5.51 19.37
CA ARG A 2 3.64 4.94 20.36
C ARG A 2 2.26 4.57 19.79
N LYS A 3 1.71 5.35 18.84
CA LYS A 3 0.44 5.01 18.15
C LYS A 3 0.59 3.72 17.29
N TRP A 4 1.75 3.54 16.66
CA TRP A 4 2.10 2.38 15.83
C TRP A 4 2.08 1.04 16.59
N ARG A 5 2.68 0.98 17.79
CA ARG A 5 2.63 -0.24 18.62
C ARG A 5 1.22 -0.57 19.13
N ARG A 6 0.36 0.44 19.33
CA ARG A 6 -1.03 0.24 19.76
C ARG A 6 -1.90 -0.34 18.64
N ARG A 7 -1.70 0.08 17.37
CA ARG A 7 -2.37 -0.55 16.21
C ARG A 7 -1.95 -2.02 16.05
N LYS A 8 -0.66 -2.32 16.20
CA LYS A 8 -0.12 -3.70 16.20
C LYS A 8 -0.80 -4.59 17.26
N ALA A 9 -1.00 -4.08 18.48
CA ALA A 9 -1.65 -4.83 19.57
C ALA A 9 -3.18 -5.04 19.37
N LEU A 10 -3.86 -4.06 18.77
CA LEU A 10 -5.30 -4.16 18.49
C LEU A 10 -5.60 -5.14 17.34
N CYS A 11 -4.75 -5.17 16.30
CA CYS A 11 -4.88 -6.13 15.20
C CYS A 11 -4.54 -7.57 15.63
N ALA A 12 -3.53 -7.77 16.47
CA ALA A 12 -3.21 -9.10 17.01
C ALA A 12 -4.43 -9.72 17.73
N ARG A 13 -5.15 -8.91 18.52
CA ARG A 13 -6.39 -9.34 19.18
C ARG A 13 -7.53 -9.63 18.20
N ALA A 14 -7.68 -8.83 17.14
CA ALA A 14 -8.71 -9.04 16.12
C ALA A 14 -8.45 -10.31 15.28
N LEU A 15 -7.19 -10.62 14.97
CA LEU A 15 -6.78 -11.83 14.24
C LEU A 15 -7.06 -13.10 15.05
N THR A 16 -6.72 -13.14 16.34
CA THR A 16 -7.05 -14.29 17.20
C THR A 16 -8.57 -14.52 17.27
N GLN A 17 -9.37 -13.44 17.20
CA GLN A 17 -10.82 -13.52 17.25
C GLN A 17 -11.44 -13.94 15.91
N GLN A 18 -10.87 -13.54 14.78
CA GLN A 18 -11.27 -13.99 13.44
C GLN A 18 -10.95 -15.48 13.26
N GLU A 19 -9.80 -15.94 13.72
CA GLU A 19 -9.35 -17.34 13.63
C GLU A 19 -10.19 -18.27 14.51
N SER A 20 -10.54 -17.82 15.72
CA SER A 20 -11.52 -18.50 16.60
C SER A 20 -12.92 -18.58 15.99
N ARG A 21 -13.30 -17.59 15.17
CA ARG A 21 -14.60 -17.55 14.49
C ARG A 21 -14.61 -18.46 13.26
N ASN A 22 -13.51 -18.53 12.51
CA ASN A 22 -13.37 -19.40 11.36
C ASN A 22 -13.35 -20.89 11.77
N GLN A 23 -12.70 -21.22 12.90
CA GLN A 23 -12.76 -22.57 13.47
C GLN A 23 -14.18 -23.00 13.86
N ARG A 24 -15.04 -22.09 14.33
CA ARG A 24 -16.45 -22.41 14.63
C ARG A 24 -17.29 -22.64 13.38
N VAL A 25 -17.01 -21.94 12.29
CA VAL A 25 -17.74 -22.09 11.01
C VAL A 25 -17.34 -23.39 10.30
N SER A 26 -16.07 -23.80 10.39
CA SER A 26 -15.61 -25.09 9.84
C SER A 26 -16.21 -26.31 10.54
N THR A 27 -16.76 -26.20 11.74
CA THR A 27 -17.42 -27.32 12.44
C THR A 27 -18.91 -27.47 12.10
N THR A 28 -19.52 -26.56 11.33
CA THR A 28 -20.98 -26.59 11.07
C THR A 28 -21.40 -26.86 9.63
N LEU A 29 -20.48 -27.22 8.73
CA LEU A 29 -20.85 -27.64 7.36
C LEU A 29 -20.51 -29.11 7.17
N ASN A 30 -21.37 -29.97 7.72
CA ASN A 30 -21.56 -31.29 7.16
C ASN A 30 -23.04 -31.69 7.25
N LEU A 31 -23.49 -32.32 6.17
CA LEU A 31 -24.74 -33.01 5.90
C LEU A 31 -25.84 -32.27 5.13
N ASN A 32 -26.14 -32.90 3.98
CA ASN A 32 -27.34 -32.88 3.13
C ASN A 32 -27.29 -31.85 1.98
N GLY A 33 -27.40 -32.22 0.70
CA GLY A 33 -28.11 -33.36 0.12
C GLY A 33 -29.32 -32.82 -0.64
N ASP A 34 -29.29 -32.99 -1.96
CA ASP A 34 -30.43 -33.00 -2.89
C ASP A 34 -31.04 -31.69 -3.43
N SER A 35 -30.92 -31.60 -4.77
CA SER A 35 -32.00 -31.43 -5.74
C SER A 35 -32.51 -30.04 -6.20
N GLU A 36 -32.40 -29.93 -7.54
CA GLU A 36 -33.41 -29.49 -8.52
C GLU A 36 -33.34 -28.10 -9.18
N LEU A 37 -33.30 -28.21 -10.51
CA LEU A 37 -33.36 -27.18 -11.54
C LEU A 37 -34.76 -26.59 -11.64
N HIS A 38 -34.87 -25.27 -11.81
CA HIS A 38 -36.02 -24.68 -12.50
C HIS A 38 -35.59 -23.55 -13.44
N ILE A 39 -35.85 -23.82 -14.72
CA ILE A 39 -35.83 -22.96 -15.89
C ILE A 39 -37.21 -22.30 -16.03
N ASN A 40 -37.25 -20.97 -16.22
CA ASN A 40 -38.34 -20.14 -16.81
C ASN A 40 -37.83 -18.69 -16.76
N GLY A 41 -37.96 -17.78 -17.72
CA GLY A 41 -38.66 -17.70 -19.00
C GLY A 41 -38.39 -16.30 -19.60
N LEU A 42 -38.56 -16.19 -20.92
CA LEU A 42 -38.21 -15.06 -21.81
C LEU A 42 -39.08 -13.78 -21.64
N ALA A 43 -38.42 -12.61 -21.67
CA ALA A 43 -38.76 -11.31 -22.32
C ALA A 43 -40.05 -10.53 -21.90
N PRO A 44 -40.22 -9.21 -22.17
CA PRO A 44 -39.50 -8.34 -23.12
C PRO A 44 -39.04 -6.95 -22.61
N VAL A 45 -38.15 -6.34 -23.41
CA VAL A 45 -37.57 -5.00 -23.27
C VAL A 45 -38.53 -3.93 -23.83
N PRO A 46 -38.74 -2.78 -23.17
CA PRO A 46 -39.34 -1.61 -23.82
C PRO A 46 -38.28 -0.62 -24.32
N VAL A 47 -38.48 -0.21 -25.56
CA VAL A 47 -37.78 0.86 -26.29
C VAL A 47 -38.42 2.22 -25.95
N GLN A 48 -37.60 3.27 -26.04
CA GLN A 48 -37.89 4.73 -26.15
C GLN A 48 -37.74 5.59 -24.88
N LYS A 49 -36.74 6.48 -24.89
CA LYS A 49 -36.99 7.94 -24.87
C LYS A 49 -35.76 8.77 -25.27
N SER A 50 -35.90 9.44 -26.42
CA SER A 50 -35.54 10.83 -26.70
C SER A 50 -34.55 11.53 -25.75
N TYR A 51 -33.39 11.91 -26.29
CA TYR A 51 -32.52 12.96 -25.75
C TYR A 51 -33.24 14.32 -25.79
N PRO A 52 -33.29 15.08 -24.68
CA PRO A 52 -33.48 16.51 -24.73
C PRO A 52 -32.13 17.24 -24.72
N ASP A 53 -32.04 18.20 -25.64
CA ASP A 53 -31.00 19.22 -25.74
C ASP A 53 -31.32 20.41 -24.81
N LYS A 54 -30.25 21.12 -24.41
CA LYS A 54 -30.13 22.51 -23.90
C LYS A 54 -30.03 22.80 -22.40
N ARG A 55 -28.83 23.34 -22.09
CA ARG A 55 -28.50 24.56 -21.31
C ARG A 55 -28.47 24.51 -19.78
N SER A 56 -27.25 24.75 -19.28
CA SER A 56 -26.80 25.50 -18.09
C SER A 56 -27.81 25.90 -17.03
N THR A 57 -27.52 25.56 -15.76
CA THR A 57 -27.14 26.47 -14.66
C THR A 57 -27.23 25.75 -13.32
N GLY A 58 -26.33 26.08 -12.37
CA GLY A 58 -26.63 25.94 -10.93
C GLY A 58 -25.93 24.80 -10.18
N THR A 59 -24.73 25.12 -9.69
CA THR A 59 -24.27 24.88 -8.31
C THR A 59 -24.74 23.61 -7.58
N GLN A 60 -23.88 22.59 -7.56
CA GLN A 60 -23.78 21.66 -6.43
C GLN A 60 -22.29 21.41 -6.13
N GLN A 61 -21.65 22.37 -5.45
CA GLN A 61 -20.41 22.12 -4.73
C GLN A 61 -20.76 21.27 -3.49
N LYS A 62 -20.58 19.96 -3.63
CA LYS A 62 -20.56 18.97 -2.55
C LYS A 62 -19.27 19.18 -1.74
N PRO A 63 -19.26 19.02 -0.40
CA PRO A 63 -18.09 19.38 0.41
C PRO A 63 -16.95 18.37 0.21
N GLU A 64 -16.15 18.61 -0.84
CA GLU A 64 -14.89 17.95 -1.19
C GLU A 64 -13.71 18.46 -0.33
N GLY A 65 -13.96 19.37 0.61
CA GLY A 65 -12.94 20.20 1.26
C GLY A 65 -11.92 19.47 2.13
N VAL A 66 -12.22 18.27 2.66
CA VAL A 66 -11.28 17.55 3.52
C VAL A 66 -10.40 16.59 2.72
N LYS A 67 -10.95 15.95 1.68
CA LYS A 67 -10.22 14.95 0.88
C LYS A 67 -9.22 15.59 -0.10
N GLN A 68 -9.51 16.81 -0.57
CA GLN A 68 -8.61 17.57 -1.43
C GLN A 68 -7.42 18.16 -0.63
N MET A 69 -7.64 18.56 0.63
CA MET A 69 -6.56 19.12 1.47
C MET A 69 -5.44 18.11 1.77
N ILE A 70 -5.78 16.84 2.01
CA ILE A 70 -4.78 15.79 2.31
C ILE A 70 -3.94 15.44 1.07
N LYS A 71 -4.56 15.42 -0.13
CA LYS A 71 -3.83 15.18 -1.39
C LYS A 71 -2.90 16.32 -1.77
N ASN A 72 -3.23 17.55 -1.38
CA ASN A 72 -2.38 18.71 -1.64
C ASN A 72 -1.12 18.67 -0.76
N ASN A 73 -1.23 18.24 0.50
CA ASN A 73 -0.12 18.31 1.44
C ASN A 73 1.10 17.45 1.05
N LEU A 74 0.89 16.21 0.59
CA LEU A 74 2.03 15.38 0.13
C LEU A 74 2.63 15.92 -1.17
N ARG A 75 1.80 16.41 -2.09
CA ARG A 75 2.26 16.97 -3.35
C ARG A 75 3.08 18.24 -3.12
N ASP A 76 2.59 19.15 -2.30
CA ASP A 76 3.27 20.40 -1.95
C ASP A 76 4.62 20.13 -1.28
N PHE A 77 4.68 19.10 -0.43
CA PHE A 77 5.93 18.61 0.13
C PHE A 77 6.90 18.08 -0.93
N ILE A 78 6.43 17.23 -1.85
CA ILE A 78 7.24 16.69 -2.94
C ILE A 78 7.82 17.84 -3.78
N GLU A 79 7.00 18.82 -4.15
CA GLU A 79 7.42 20.00 -4.93
C GLU A 79 8.50 20.81 -4.17
N THR A 80 8.27 21.09 -2.89
CA THR A 80 9.24 21.82 -2.04
C THR A 80 10.58 21.10 -1.94
N VAL A 81 10.56 19.78 -1.73
CA VAL A 81 11.79 18.99 -1.57
C VAL A 81 12.54 18.83 -2.89
N ILE A 82 11.82 18.73 -4.02
CA ILE A 82 12.42 18.75 -5.36
C ILE A 82 13.14 20.08 -5.62
N ASP A 83 12.52 21.20 -5.25
CA ASP A 83 13.12 22.53 -5.41
C ASP A 83 14.38 22.69 -4.55
N ASN A 84 14.36 22.16 -3.33
CA ASN A 84 15.51 22.17 -2.42
C ASN A 84 16.60 21.16 -2.80
N LYS A 85 16.28 20.16 -3.64
CA LYS A 85 17.15 19.06 -4.09
C LYS A 85 17.77 18.20 -2.98
N TYR A 86 17.27 18.34 -1.75
CA TYR A 86 17.76 17.61 -0.59
C TYR A 86 16.63 17.41 0.42
N ILE A 87 16.54 16.21 0.99
CA ILE A 87 15.56 15.89 2.03
C ILE A 87 16.20 16.06 3.41
N SER A 88 15.83 17.11 4.14
CA SER A 88 16.39 17.40 5.47
C SER A 88 15.77 16.55 6.58
N ALA A 89 16.42 16.50 7.75
CA ALA A 89 15.89 15.82 8.93
C ALA A 89 14.54 16.40 9.40
N ASP A 90 14.31 17.71 9.18
CA ASP A 90 13.06 18.36 9.55
C ASP A 90 11.95 18.06 8.55
N ASP A 91 12.28 17.94 7.25
CA ASP A 91 11.35 17.44 6.22
C ASP A 91 10.87 16.03 6.57
N VAL A 92 11.77 15.15 7.03
CA VAL A 92 11.39 13.79 7.47
C VAL A 92 10.42 13.83 8.66
N LYS A 93 10.64 14.73 9.63
CA LYS A 93 9.74 14.86 10.79
C LYS A 93 8.39 15.42 10.39
N MET A 94 8.37 16.45 9.54
CA MET A 94 7.14 17.05 9.01
C MET A 94 6.33 16.01 8.25
N LEU A 95 6.98 15.25 7.36
CA LEU A 95 6.36 14.16 6.62
C LEU A 95 5.70 13.15 7.56
N GLN A 96 6.39 12.68 8.59
CA GLN A 96 5.86 11.65 9.49
C GLN A 96 4.79 12.14 10.46
N ARG A 97 4.82 13.42 10.85
CA ARG A 97 3.97 13.94 11.94
C ARG A 97 2.76 14.71 11.44
N GLU A 98 2.88 15.35 10.28
CA GLU A 98 1.88 16.31 9.81
C GLU A 98 1.27 15.88 8.47
N ILE A 99 2.07 15.32 7.56
CA ILE A 99 1.60 14.98 6.21
C ILE A 99 1.06 13.55 6.16
N LEU A 100 1.82 12.58 6.68
CA LEU A 100 1.50 11.15 6.70
C LEU A 100 1.22 10.66 8.12
N GLU A 101 0.47 11.43 8.91
CA GLU A 101 0.11 11.01 10.29
C GLU A 101 -0.63 9.66 10.28
N ASP A 102 -1.50 9.47 9.30
CA ASP A 102 -2.29 8.23 9.14
C ASP A 102 -1.55 7.12 8.38
N GLY A 103 -0.34 7.42 7.87
CA GLY A 103 0.45 6.54 7.02
C GLY A 103 0.14 6.72 5.53
N ILE A 104 0.74 5.87 4.70
CA ILE A 104 0.49 5.81 3.26
C ILE A 104 -0.88 5.14 3.02
N MET A 105 -1.67 5.70 2.11
CA MET A 105 -3.02 5.21 1.79
C MET A 105 -3.08 4.55 0.42
N THR A 106 -2.18 4.91 -0.50
CA THR A 106 -2.21 4.40 -1.88
C THR A 106 -0.84 3.96 -2.39
N ARG A 107 -0.84 3.04 -3.37
CA ARG A 107 0.37 2.60 -4.08
C ARG A 107 1.10 3.78 -4.74
N ILE A 108 0.35 4.74 -5.27
CA ILE A 108 0.91 5.95 -5.93
C ILE A 108 1.71 6.80 -4.95
N GLU A 109 1.22 6.97 -3.73
CA GLU A 109 1.96 7.70 -2.67
C GLU A 109 3.26 6.98 -2.30
N ALA A 110 3.23 5.65 -2.17
CA ALA A 110 4.44 4.86 -1.92
C ALA A 110 5.45 4.98 -3.06
N GLU A 111 5.01 4.85 -4.31
CA GLU A 111 5.86 5.01 -5.50
C GLU A 111 6.49 6.40 -5.58
N ALA A 112 5.73 7.46 -5.27
CA ALA A 112 6.25 8.83 -5.27
C ALA A 112 7.37 9.01 -4.24
N LEU A 113 7.18 8.49 -3.02
CA LEU A 113 8.22 8.54 -1.97
C LEU A 113 9.45 7.69 -2.32
N LEU A 114 9.24 6.52 -2.91
CA LEU A 114 10.32 5.66 -3.43
C LEU A 114 11.10 6.36 -4.55
N ALA A 115 10.40 7.06 -5.45
CA ALA A 115 11.03 7.85 -6.49
C ALA A 115 11.88 8.99 -5.91
N LEU A 116 11.35 9.75 -4.95
CA LEU A 116 12.11 10.80 -4.25
C LEU A 116 13.40 10.26 -3.63
N GLY A 117 13.32 9.14 -2.92
CA GLY A 117 14.49 8.52 -2.27
C GLY A 117 15.56 8.01 -3.23
N ARG A 118 15.25 7.89 -4.52
CA ARG A 118 16.24 7.55 -5.58
C ARG A 118 16.76 8.79 -6.30
N THR A 119 15.95 9.83 -6.40
CA THR A 119 16.27 11.02 -7.19
C THR A 119 17.07 12.06 -6.40
N LEU A 120 16.86 12.14 -5.09
CA LEU A 120 17.44 13.18 -4.25
C LEU A 120 18.33 12.58 -3.15
N ASP A 121 19.40 13.30 -2.84
CA ASP A 121 20.13 13.05 -1.60
C ASP A 121 19.26 13.40 -0.40
N ALA A 122 19.43 12.63 0.68
CA ALA A 122 18.60 12.75 1.86
C ALA A 122 19.42 12.60 3.14
N HIS A 123 18.88 13.17 4.21
CA HIS A 123 19.38 12.92 5.55
C HIS A 123 19.27 11.42 5.88
N GLU A 124 20.19 10.90 6.70
CA GLU A 124 20.25 9.48 7.09
C GLU A 124 18.95 8.93 7.69
N SER A 125 18.12 9.80 8.26
CA SER A 125 16.81 9.45 8.81
C SER A 125 15.76 9.09 7.76
N TRP A 126 15.97 9.46 6.49
CA TRP A 126 15.02 9.23 5.40
C TRP A 126 14.82 7.74 5.12
N GLY A 127 15.90 6.98 4.94
CA GLY A 127 15.83 5.54 4.63
C GLY A 127 15.01 4.75 5.66
N PRO A 128 15.32 4.86 6.97
CA PRO A 128 14.54 4.22 8.03
C PRO A 128 13.08 4.71 8.10
N ALA A 129 12.84 6.00 7.85
CA ALA A 129 11.50 6.57 7.84
C ALA A 129 10.65 6.02 6.68
N LEU A 130 11.22 5.99 5.47
CA LEU A 130 10.58 5.45 4.28
C LEU A 130 10.29 3.95 4.44
N ALA A 131 11.25 3.19 4.97
CA ALA A 131 11.06 1.77 5.26
C ALA A 131 9.90 1.53 6.23
N ALA A 132 9.83 2.28 7.33
CA ALA A 132 8.71 2.16 8.25
C ALA A 132 7.37 2.43 7.56
N LEU A 133 7.26 3.54 6.81
CA LEU A 133 6.02 3.94 6.12
C LEU A 133 5.55 2.89 5.11
N VAL A 134 6.46 2.36 4.28
CA VAL A 134 6.11 1.34 3.27
C VAL A 134 5.75 0.01 3.92
N VAL A 135 6.45 -0.40 4.98
CA VAL A 135 6.11 -1.61 5.74
C VAL A 135 4.71 -1.49 6.32
N ASP A 136 4.34 -0.35 6.90
CA ASP A 136 3.01 -0.18 7.50
C ASP A 136 1.89 -0.23 6.48
N PHE A 137 2.11 0.37 5.32
CA PHE A 137 1.20 0.25 4.19
C PHE A 137 0.99 -1.21 3.77
N MET A 138 2.07 -1.94 3.55
CA MET A 138 2.04 -3.31 3.05
C MET A 138 1.46 -4.29 4.07
N VAL A 139 1.82 -4.16 5.34
CA VAL A 139 1.47 -5.13 6.38
C VAL A 139 0.13 -4.82 7.03
N TRP A 140 -0.19 -3.54 7.23
CA TRP A 140 -1.31 -3.13 8.09
C TRP A 140 -2.44 -2.41 7.34
N SER A 141 -2.18 -1.80 6.19
CA SER A 141 -3.21 -1.12 5.40
C SER A 141 -3.88 -2.03 4.36
N MET A 142 -3.18 -3.05 3.87
CA MET A 142 -3.74 -4.05 2.96
C MET A 142 -4.46 -5.16 3.73
N ARG A 143 -5.69 -5.49 3.34
CA ARG A 143 -6.44 -6.63 3.87
C ARG A 143 -6.34 -7.81 2.90
N PRO A 144 -6.06 -9.04 3.38
CA PRO A 144 -5.83 -9.46 4.77
C PRO A 144 -4.48 -8.98 5.34
N THR A 145 -4.51 -8.45 6.57
CA THR A 145 -3.30 -7.90 7.22
C THR A 145 -2.28 -8.98 7.53
N GLY A 146 -0.99 -8.68 7.40
CA GLY A 146 0.10 -9.63 7.68
C GLY A 146 0.40 -10.62 6.53
N VAL A 147 -0.33 -10.51 5.42
CA VAL A 147 -0.11 -11.31 4.20
C VAL A 147 0.19 -10.36 3.05
N VAL A 148 1.35 -10.53 2.43
CA VAL A 148 1.66 -9.84 1.17
C VAL A 148 1.23 -10.75 0.03
N THR A 149 0.17 -10.37 -0.70
CA THR A 149 -0.32 -11.16 -1.83
C THR A 149 0.64 -11.13 -3.01
N ASN A 150 0.44 -12.01 -3.98
CA ASN A 150 1.25 -12.04 -5.20
C ASN A 150 1.20 -10.70 -5.97
N ASP A 151 0.02 -10.09 -6.10
CA ASP A 151 -0.13 -8.80 -6.79
C ASP A 151 0.61 -7.67 -6.05
N ASP A 152 0.49 -7.64 -4.71
CA ASP A 152 1.20 -6.65 -3.89
C ASP A 152 2.73 -6.85 -3.97
N ALA A 153 3.20 -8.11 -3.96
CA ALA A 153 4.61 -8.42 -4.08
C ALA A 153 5.17 -8.08 -5.47
N MET A 154 4.47 -8.42 -6.55
CA MET A 154 4.88 -8.07 -7.92
C MET A 154 4.92 -6.55 -8.12
N TRP A 155 3.90 -5.85 -7.62
CA TRP A 155 3.89 -4.40 -7.65
C TRP A 155 5.08 -3.80 -6.88
N LEU A 156 5.28 -4.23 -5.64
CA LEU A 156 6.33 -3.71 -4.77
C LEU A 156 7.72 -3.98 -5.34
N THR A 157 7.98 -5.21 -5.80
CA THR A 157 9.27 -5.56 -6.39
C THR A 157 9.55 -4.74 -7.63
N THR A 158 8.55 -4.52 -8.49
CA THR A 158 8.69 -3.62 -9.65
C THR A 158 9.00 -2.19 -9.22
N ALA A 159 8.32 -1.68 -8.19
CA ALA A 159 8.54 -0.35 -7.66
C ALA A 159 9.92 -0.19 -7.00
N LEU A 160 10.46 -1.24 -6.38
CA LEU A 160 11.78 -1.26 -5.72
C LEU A 160 12.95 -1.46 -6.69
N ASP A 161 12.74 -2.23 -7.77
CA ASP A 161 13.79 -2.62 -8.73
C ASP A 161 14.05 -1.56 -9.82
N VAL A 162 13.37 -0.40 -9.76
CA VAL A 162 13.62 0.72 -10.68
C VAL A 162 15.04 1.25 -10.48
N GLY A 163 15.93 0.97 -11.44
CA GLY A 163 17.35 1.33 -11.37
C GLY A 163 18.23 0.27 -10.67
N GLY A 164 17.67 -0.90 -10.36
CA GLY A 164 18.34 -1.99 -9.66
C GLY A 164 18.21 -1.92 -8.13
N PRO A 165 18.62 -3.00 -7.43
CA PRO A 165 18.44 -3.14 -5.99
C PRO A 165 19.37 -2.20 -5.22
N THR A 166 18.81 -1.07 -4.78
CA THR A 166 19.48 -0.09 -3.91
C THR A 166 19.52 -0.56 -2.45
N GLU A 167 20.41 0.00 -1.63
CA GLU A 167 20.48 -0.32 -0.20
C GLU A 167 19.15 -0.02 0.51
N THR A 168 18.53 1.13 0.24
CA THR A 168 17.21 1.49 0.79
C THR A 168 16.14 0.50 0.35
N ALA A 169 16.12 0.09 -0.92
CA ALA A 169 15.16 -0.90 -1.42
C ALA A 169 15.32 -2.26 -0.73
N MET A 170 16.57 -2.69 -0.50
CA MET A 170 16.85 -3.92 0.23
C MET A 170 16.41 -3.82 1.69
N ASN A 171 16.66 -2.69 2.35
CA ASN A 171 16.22 -2.46 3.73
C ASN A 171 14.69 -2.52 3.87
N ILE A 172 13.96 -1.95 2.90
CA ILE A 172 12.50 -2.04 2.84
C ILE A 172 12.06 -3.50 2.70
N ALA A 173 12.64 -4.23 1.74
CA ALA A 173 12.28 -5.63 1.49
C ALA A 173 12.53 -6.53 2.70
N TYR A 174 13.66 -6.36 3.40
CA TYR A 174 13.94 -7.11 4.63
C TYR A 174 12.99 -6.74 5.76
N ALA A 175 12.68 -5.45 5.94
CA ALA A 175 11.75 -5.02 6.98
C ALA A 175 10.34 -5.60 6.76
N ILE A 176 9.88 -5.69 5.50
CA ILE A 176 8.61 -6.34 5.17
C ILE A 176 8.68 -7.84 5.48
N LEU A 177 9.76 -8.52 5.07
CA LEU A 177 9.95 -9.95 5.34
C LEU A 177 9.94 -10.26 6.85
N ASP A 178 10.52 -9.40 7.68
CA ASP A 178 10.56 -9.57 9.14
C ASP A 178 9.20 -9.31 9.82
N GLU A 179 8.38 -8.41 9.28
CA GLU A 179 7.10 -8.04 9.87
C GLU A 179 5.90 -8.88 9.40
N THR A 180 6.06 -9.67 8.34
CA THR A 180 4.97 -10.43 7.70
C THR A 180 4.96 -11.89 8.13
N GLN A 181 3.77 -12.50 8.13
CA GLN A 181 3.63 -13.94 8.38
C GLN A 181 3.78 -14.76 7.11
N HIS A 182 3.31 -14.20 5.99
CA HIS A 182 3.40 -14.84 4.69
C HIS A 182 3.78 -13.83 3.62
N VAL A 183 4.74 -14.21 2.79
CA VAL A 183 5.30 -13.41 1.71
C VAL A 183 5.33 -14.26 0.45
N ASP A 184 4.88 -13.68 -0.64
CA ASP A 184 4.95 -14.31 -1.97
C ASP A 184 6.39 -14.45 -2.48
N ALA A 185 6.61 -15.47 -3.31
CA ALA A 185 7.92 -15.78 -3.89
C ALA A 185 8.55 -14.61 -4.67
N ALA A 186 7.76 -13.69 -5.23
CA ALA A 186 8.29 -12.52 -5.95
C ALA A 186 9.20 -11.66 -5.07
N LEU A 187 8.82 -11.39 -3.81
CA LEU A 187 9.65 -10.58 -2.89
C LEU A 187 10.92 -11.33 -2.48
N LEU A 188 10.83 -12.65 -2.28
CA LEU A 188 12.00 -13.49 -1.98
C LEU A 188 12.99 -13.50 -3.15
N ASP A 189 12.50 -13.63 -4.38
CA ASP A 189 13.35 -13.58 -5.58
C ASP A 189 14.06 -12.24 -5.69
N PHE A 190 13.35 -11.13 -5.50
CA PHE A 190 13.95 -9.79 -5.47
C PHE A 190 15.08 -9.68 -4.44
N ILE A 191 14.86 -10.14 -3.20
CA ILE A 191 15.89 -10.14 -2.15
C ILE A 191 17.11 -10.95 -2.58
N MET A 192 16.91 -12.12 -3.17
CA MET A 192 18.00 -12.98 -3.63
C MET A 192 18.79 -12.32 -4.76
N ARG A 193 18.12 -11.72 -5.75
CA ARG A 193 18.77 -10.96 -6.83
C ARG A 193 19.58 -9.78 -6.27
N GLY A 194 19.03 -9.02 -5.34
CA GLY A 194 19.74 -7.92 -4.67
C GLY A 194 21.02 -8.35 -3.96
N ARG A 195 20.98 -9.49 -3.26
CA ARG A 195 22.19 -10.07 -2.63
C ARG A 195 23.25 -10.47 -3.65
N GLN A 196 22.86 -11.08 -4.77
CA GLN A 196 23.81 -11.44 -5.83
C GLN A 196 24.43 -10.19 -6.45
N HIS A 197 23.63 -9.14 -6.68
CA HIS A 197 24.12 -7.88 -7.24
C HIS A 197 25.16 -7.22 -6.34
N ALA A 198 24.88 -7.09 -5.04
CA ALA A 198 25.83 -6.55 -4.07
C ALA A 198 27.12 -7.40 -3.97
N ARG A 199 27.00 -8.73 -4.09
CA ARG A 199 28.16 -9.63 -4.12
C ARG A 199 29.02 -9.41 -5.37
N MET A 200 28.40 -9.28 -6.54
CA MET A 200 29.12 -9.03 -7.80
C MET A 200 29.83 -7.67 -7.77
N GLN A 201 29.19 -6.62 -7.26
CA GLN A 201 29.81 -5.30 -7.10
C GLN A 201 31.05 -5.35 -6.21
N ARG A 202 31.01 -6.10 -5.11
CA ARG A 202 32.17 -6.30 -4.23
C ARG A 202 33.31 -7.10 -4.86
N MET A 203 33.03 -7.95 -5.84
CA MET A 203 34.05 -8.70 -6.58
C MET A 203 34.69 -7.87 -7.69
N ALA A 204 34.03 -6.80 -8.14
CA ALA A 204 34.48 -5.94 -9.22
C ALA A 204 35.24 -4.70 -8.74
N ALA A 205 35.24 -4.41 -7.43
CA ALA A 205 35.94 -3.31 -6.77
C ALA A 205 37.25 -3.78 -6.14
#